data_AF-A0A1Q7T947-F1
#
_entry.id   AF-A0A1Q7T947-F1
#
_cell.length_a   1.000
_cell.length_b   1.000
_cell.length_c   1.000
_cell.angle_alpha   90.00
_cell.angle_beta   90.00
_cell.angle_gamma   90.00
#
_symmetry.space_group_name_H-M   'P 1'
#
loop_
_entity.id
_entity.type
_entity.pdbx_description
1 polymer ?
#
loop_
_entity_poly.entity_id
_entity_poly.type
_entity_poly.pdbx_seq_one_letter_code
_entity_poly.pdbx_strand_id
1 'polypeptide(L)'
;MSKVIVVGAGINGVTAAIELKKRGHHAILIDPGPLPHPLAASTDISKAVRAAYGADEDYIELAERSIKLWRKWNEEFGIELYHETGVMFVRRREMKPGDFEYESFKTLQQRGHKVERMNSAQLWRRFPVWNPELFRDGVLEFEAGYAESGRAVATLIQRAESIGVELRRSAAVHKKILPRQWPASVPLETSAT
;
A
#
# COMPACT_ATOMS: atom_id res chain seq x y z
N MET A 1 -19.25 -17.46 -12.52
CA MET A 1 -18.15 -16.66 -13.12
C MET A 1 -18.72 -15.33 -13.57
N SER A 2 -18.13 -14.21 -13.14
CA SER A 2 -18.66 -12.87 -13.45
C SER A 2 -17.63 -12.05 -14.23
N LYS A 3 -18.12 -11.18 -15.12
CA LYS A 3 -17.31 -10.14 -15.76
C LYS A 3 -17.29 -8.91 -14.86
N VAL A 4 -16.09 -8.46 -14.47
CA VAL A 4 -15.91 -7.35 -13.52
C VAL A 4 -14.97 -6.32 -14.13
N ILE A 5 -15.42 -5.07 -14.16
CA ILE A 5 -14.63 -3.93 -14.60
C ILE A 5 -14.13 -3.19 -13.37
N VAL A 6 -12.80 -3.06 -13.27
CA VAL A 6 -12.10 -2.25 -12.27
C VAL A 6 -11.65 -0.96 -12.95
N VAL A 7 -12.07 0.18 -12.41
CA VAL A 7 -11.75 1.51 -12.95
C VAL A 7 -10.65 2.14 -12.11
N GLY A 8 -9.53 2.45 -12.75
CA GLY A 8 -8.28 2.93 -12.14
C GLY A 8 -7.28 1.79 -11.91
N ALA A 9 -6.10 1.87 -12.52
CA ALA A 9 -5.01 0.89 -12.40
C ALA A 9 -3.91 1.32 -11.41
N GLY A 10 -4.27 2.13 -10.41
CA GLY A 10 -3.44 2.34 -9.22
C GLY A 10 -3.37 1.07 -8.34
N ILE A 11 -2.66 1.16 -7.21
CA ILE A 11 -2.37 0.00 -6.35
C ILE A 11 -3.61 -0.81 -5.94
N ASN A 12 -4.71 -0.15 -5.56
CA ASN A 12 -5.95 -0.82 -5.18
C ASN A 12 -6.63 -1.52 -6.36
N GLY A 13 -6.62 -0.89 -7.53
CA GLY A 13 -7.29 -1.44 -8.71
C GLY A 13 -6.56 -2.64 -9.29
N VAL A 14 -5.23 -2.55 -9.41
CA VAL A 14 -4.43 -3.67 -9.95
C VAL A 14 -4.46 -4.89 -9.03
N THR A 15 -4.37 -4.69 -7.71
CA THR A 15 -4.48 -5.79 -6.74
C THR A 15 -5.87 -6.41 -6.73
N ALA A 16 -6.93 -5.59 -6.79
CA ALA A 16 -8.30 -6.09 -6.92
C ALA A 16 -8.50 -6.92 -8.20
N ALA A 17 -7.98 -6.46 -9.34
CA ALA A 17 -8.09 -7.17 -10.61
C ALA A 17 -7.35 -8.52 -10.59
N ILE A 18 -6.15 -8.57 -10.00
CA ILE A 18 -5.40 -9.81 -9.79
C ILE A 18 -6.18 -10.80 -8.93
N GLU A 19 -6.72 -10.35 -7.79
CA GLU A 19 -7.46 -11.21 -6.87
C GLU A 19 -8.79 -11.70 -7.48
N LEU A 20 -9.48 -10.86 -8.26
CA LEU A 20 -10.66 -11.27 -9.03
C LEU A 20 -10.30 -12.36 -10.05
N LYS A 21 -9.19 -12.19 -10.78
CA LYS A 21 -8.74 -13.17 -11.77
C LYS A 21 -8.35 -14.50 -11.13
N LYS A 22 -7.63 -14.49 -10.01
CA LYS A 22 -7.28 -15.70 -9.23
C LYS A 22 -8.52 -16.47 -8.76
N ARG A 23 -9.63 -15.76 -8.46
CA ARG A 23 -10.92 -16.36 -8.08
C ARG A 23 -11.77 -16.82 -9.26
N GLY A 24 -11.22 -16.79 -10.48
CA GLY A 24 -11.87 -17.28 -11.69
C GLY A 24 -12.83 -16.29 -12.35
N HIS A 25 -12.81 -15.00 -11.98
CA HIS A 25 -13.61 -13.98 -12.66
C HIS A 25 -12.91 -13.48 -13.94
N HIS A 26 -13.69 -12.97 -14.89
CA HIS A 26 -13.16 -12.20 -16.02
C HIS A 26 -12.97 -10.75 -15.57
N ALA A 27 -11.75 -10.44 -15.12
CA ALA A 27 -11.37 -9.10 -14.68
C ALA A 27 -10.88 -8.25 -15.86
N ILE A 28 -11.45 -7.05 -15.99
CA ILE A 28 -11.01 -6.00 -16.90
C ILE A 28 -10.51 -4.84 -16.04
N LEU A 29 -9.29 -4.39 -16.26
CA LEU A 29 -8.70 -3.23 -15.58
C LEU A 29 -8.56 -2.08 -16.57
N ILE A 30 -9.18 -0.95 -16.26
CA ILE A 30 -9.26 0.22 -17.15
C ILE A 30 -8.58 1.41 -16.50
N ASP A 31 -7.74 2.13 -17.27
CA ASP A 31 -7.09 3.36 -16.82
C ASP A 31 -6.79 4.29 -18.02
N PRO A 32 -6.85 5.63 -17.84
CA PRO A 32 -6.44 6.56 -18.89
C PRO A 32 -5.00 6.38 -19.35
N GLY A 33 -4.10 5.86 -18.50
CA GLY A 33 -2.69 5.68 -18.83
C GLY A 33 -1.90 7.00 -18.94
N PRO A 34 -0.57 6.94 -19.12
CA PRO A 34 0.26 5.73 -19.23
C PRO A 34 0.27 4.92 -17.92
N LEU A 35 0.72 3.67 -17.96
CA LEU A 35 0.72 2.77 -16.81
C LEU A 35 2.13 2.45 -16.32
N PRO A 36 2.45 2.64 -15.03
CA PRO A 36 1.63 3.29 -13.99
C PRO A 36 1.41 4.78 -14.27
N HIS A 37 0.23 5.31 -13.88
CA HIS A 37 -0.10 6.71 -14.16
C HIS A 37 0.72 7.66 -13.28
N PRO A 38 1.45 8.65 -13.84
CA PRO A 38 2.30 9.56 -13.07
C PRO A 38 1.55 10.37 -12.01
N LEU A 39 0.28 10.71 -12.28
CA LEU A 39 -0.58 11.44 -11.34
C LEU A 39 -1.33 10.55 -10.34
N ALA A 40 -1.17 9.22 -10.39
CA ALA A 40 -1.84 8.36 -9.43
C ALA A 40 -1.18 8.50 -8.05
N ALA A 41 -1.98 8.56 -6.98
CA ALA A 41 -1.47 8.66 -5.61
C ALA A 41 -0.55 7.49 -5.21
N SER A 42 -0.67 6.34 -5.89
CA SER A 42 0.18 5.16 -5.68
C SER A 42 1.51 5.21 -6.44
N THR A 43 1.70 6.16 -7.35
CA THR A 43 2.92 6.32 -8.14
C THR A 43 3.81 7.35 -7.47
N ASP A 44 4.91 6.88 -6.89
CA ASP A 44 5.98 7.68 -6.30
C ASP A 44 7.23 6.80 -6.19
N ILE A 45 8.35 7.37 -5.77
CA ILE A 45 9.58 6.61 -5.49
C ILE A 45 9.34 5.59 -4.38
N SER A 46 8.75 6.02 -3.26
CA SER A 46 8.53 5.15 -2.10
C SER A 46 7.31 5.53 -1.27
N LYS A 47 6.78 4.58 -0.50
CA LYS A 47 5.80 4.83 0.57
C LYS A 47 6.14 4.03 1.81
N ALA A 48 5.94 4.64 2.98
CA ALA A 48 6.10 3.97 4.25
C ALA A 48 5.08 2.82 4.41
N VAL A 49 5.55 1.70 4.93
CA VAL A 49 4.74 0.55 5.34
C VAL A 49 5.02 0.32 6.81
N ARG A 50 3.98 0.31 7.64
CA ARG A 50 4.06 0.21 9.10
C ARG A 50 2.78 -0.38 9.67
N ALA A 51 2.89 -1.12 10.76
CA ALA A 51 1.75 -1.61 11.52
C ALA A 51 1.30 -0.61 12.59
N ALA A 52 2.18 0.26 13.10
CA ALA A 52 1.81 1.26 14.11
C ALA A 52 0.60 2.10 13.66
N TYR A 53 -0.52 2.05 14.38
CA TYR A 53 -1.75 2.78 14.02
C TYR A 53 -2.54 3.29 15.24
N GLY A 54 -1.83 3.66 16.31
CA GLY A 54 -2.43 4.09 17.56
C GLY A 54 -3.19 2.94 18.24
N ALA A 55 -4.39 3.22 18.71
CA ALA A 55 -5.29 2.24 19.31
C ALA A 55 -6.21 1.54 18.30
N ASP A 56 -6.05 1.82 16.99
CA ASP A 56 -6.90 1.26 15.94
C ASP A 56 -6.43 -0.15 15.55
N GLU A 57 -6.99 -1.15 16.22
CA GLU A 57 -6.63 -2.55 16.01
C GLU A 57 -7.02 -3.08 14.62
N ASP A 58 -8.07 -2.53 14.00
CA ASP A 58 -8.53 -2.96 12.67
C ASP A 58 -7.49 -2.59 11.61
N TYR A 59 -6.92 -1.39 11.69
CA TYR A 59 -5.83 -0.98 10.80
C TYR A 59 -4.52 -1.72 11.09
N ILE A 60 -4.24 -2.06 12.35
CA ILE A 60 -3.07 -2.88 12.69
C ILE A 60 -3.21 -4.27 12.06
N GLU A 61 -4.37 -4.92 12.18
CA GLU A 61 -4.60 -6.23 11.56
C GLU A 61 -4.49 -6.15 10.03
N LEU A 62 -5.04 -5.10 9.42
CA LEU A 62 -4.91 -4.88 7.98
C LEU A 62 -3.43 -4.71 7.56
N ALA A 63 -2.65 -3.97 8.35
CA ALA A 63 -1.22 -3.77 8.09
C ALA A 63 -0.43 -5.08 8.24
N GLU A 64 -0.68 -5.87 9.28
CA GLU A 64 -0.07 -7.20 9.49
C GLU A 64 -0.33 -8.13 8.30
N ARG A 65 -1.57 -8.18 7.82
CA ARG A 65 -1.94 -8.97 6.63
C ARG A 65 -1.22 -8.45 5.39
N SER A 66 -1.11 -7.12 5.24
CA SER A 66 -0.45 -6.49 4.10
C SER A 66 1.06 -6.72 4.09
N ILE A 67 1.74 -6.63 5.24
CA ILE A 67 3.18 -6.89 5.38
C ILE A 67 3.52 -8.34 4.98
N LYS A 68 2.69 -9.32 5.37
CA LYS A 68 2.84 -10.71 4.91
C LYS A 68 2.77 -10.82 3.38
N LEU A 69 1.88 -10.07 2.74
CA LEU A 69 1.76 -10.05 1.28
C LEU A 69 2.95 -9.36 0.61
N TRP A 70 3.47 -8.28 1.19
CA TRP A 70 4.68 -7.63 0.70
C TRP A 70 5.90 -8.57 0.72
N ARG A 71 6.14 -9.25 1.84
CA ARG A 71 7.19 -10.28 1.95
C ARG A 71 7.02 -11.37 0.91
N LYS A 72 5.78 -11.87 0.74
CA LYS A 72 5.45 -12.85 -0.30
C LYS A 72 5.72 -12.34 -1.71
N TRP A 73 5.43 -11.08 -2.02
CA TRP A 73 5.72 -10.51 -3.35
C TRP A 73 7.20 -10.40 -3.62
N ASN A 74 8.02 -10.08 -2.60
CA ASN A 74 9.47 -10.11 -2.77
C ASN A 74 9.95 -11.50 -3.20
N GLU A 75 9.44 -12.56 -2.54
CA GLU A 75 9.74 -13.96 -2.87
C GLU A 75 9.18 -14.37 -4.24
N GLU A 76 7.89 -14.13 -4.50
CA GLU A 76 7.20 -14.57 -5.72
C GLU A 76 7.78 -13.93 -6.98
N PHE A 77 8.16 -12.65 -6.91
CA PHE A 77 8.69 -11.92 -8.06
C PHE A 77 10.23 -11.97 -8.16
N GLY A 78 10.92 -12.51 -7.15
CA GLY A 78 12.38 -12.56 -7.09
C GLY A 78 13.03 -11.17 -7.12
N ILE A 79 12.31 -10.13 -6.68
CA ILE A 79 12.77 -8.75 -6.63
C ILE A 79 12.38 -8.13 -5.30
N GLU A 80 13.26 -7.32 -4.72
CA GLU A 80 12.94 -6.59 -3.49
C GLU A 80 12.12 -5.34 -3.83
N LEU A 81 10.84 -5.34 -3.45
CA LEU A 81 9.92 -4.21 -3.58
C LEU A 81 9.59 -3.58 -2.23
N TYR A 82 9.58 -4.39 -1.16
CA TYR A 82 9.39 -3.97 0.21
C TYR A 82 10.68 -4.16 1.00
N HIS A 83 11.11 -3.11 1.70
CA HIS A 83 12.35 -3.04 2.43
C HIS A 83 12.06 -2.81 3.91
N GLU A 84 12.43 -3.76 4.78
CA GLU A 84 12.22 -3.69 6.23
C GLU A 84 13.36 -2.94 6.93
N THR A 85 13.47 -1.64 6.64
CA THR A 85 14.51 -0.76 7.22
C THR A 85 14.20 -0.27 8.62
N GLY A 86 13.00 -0.57 9.12
CA GLY A 86 12.40 0.04 10.29
C GLY A 86 11.77 1.40 10.01
N VAL A 87 10.80 1.78 10.84
CA VAL A 87 10.21 3.12 10.90
C VAL A 87 10.27 3.61 12.34
N MET A 88 10.79 4.83 12.52
CA MET A 88 10.90 5.46 13.84
C MET A 88 9.99 6.67 13.94
N PHE A 89 9.09 6.65 14.91
CA PHE A 89 8.40 7.84 15.39
C PHE A 89 9.22 8.49 16.50
N VAL A 90 9.43 9.80 16.43
CA VAL A 90 10.22 10.55 17.41
C VAL A 90 9.40 11.64 18.07
N ARG A 91 9.63 11.85 19.37
CA ARG A 91 8.87 12.76 20.21
C ARG A 91 9.81 13.63 21.02
N ARG A 92 9.48 14.93 21.10
CA ARG A 92 10.24 15.87 21.93
C ARG A 92 9.96 15.75 23.43
N ARG A 93 8.78 15.24 23.76
CA ARG A 93 8.34 14.98 25.13
C ARG A 93 8.15 13.49 25.33
N GLU A 94 8.14 13.07 26.59
CA GLU A 94 7.73 11.72 26.94
C GLU A 94 6.31 11.43 26.41
N MET A 95 6.16 10.23 25.87
CA MET A 95 4.88 9.70 25.41
C MET A 95 3.98 9.39 26.61
N LYS A 96 2.69 9.68 26.47
CA LYS A 96 1.67 9.44 27.51
C LYS A 96 0.56 8.55 26.97
N PRO A 97 -0.18 7.83 27.83
CA PRO A 97 -1.43 7.18 27.44
C PRO A 97 -2.33 8.10 26.62
N GLY A 98 -2.87 7.60 25.52
CA GLY A 98 -3.63 8.36 24.53
C GLY A 98 -2.81 9.05 23.43
N ASP A 99 -1.48 9.16 23.55
CA ASP A 99 -0.64 9.56 22.42
C ASP A 99 -0.61 8.44 21.37
N PHE A 100 -0.58 8.81 20.08
CA PHE A 100 -0.55 7.85 18.97
C PHE A 100 0.59 6.84 19.10
N GLU A 101 1.81 7.30 19.39
CA GLU A 101 2.99 6.44 19.51
C GLU A 101 2.91 5.53 20.74
N TYR A 102 2.35 6.02 21.85
CA TYR A 102 2.16 5.22 23.07
C TYR A 102 1.22 4.05 22.81
N GLU A 103 0.04 4.33 22.24
CA GLU A 103 -0.94 3.28 21.94
C GLU A 103 -0.41 2.31 20.88
N SER A 104 0.28 2.83 19.85
CA SER A 104 0.93 1.98 18.84
C SER A 104 1.93 1.02 19.48
N PHE A 105 2.84 1.52 20.32
CA PHE A 105 3.86 0.69 20.97
C PHE A 105 3.24 -0.38 21.85
N LYS A 106 2.28 0.01 22.69
CA LYS A 106 1.57 -0.90 23.60
C LYS A 106 0.87 -2.01 22.81
N THR A 107 0.06 -1.66 21.82
CA THR A 107 -0.72 -2.64 21.05
C THR A 107 0.18 -3.55 20.23
N LEU A 108 1.19 -3.00 19.54
CA LEU A 108 2.14 -3.81 18.77
C LEU A 108 2.96 -4.76 19.65
N GLN A 109 3.39 -4.30 20.83
CA GLN A 109 4.08 -5.16 21.80
C GLN A 109 3.19 -6.31 22.27
N GLN A 110 1.92 -6.04 22.57
CA GLN A 110 0.94 -7.05 22.97
C GLN A 110 0.68 -8.08 21.86
N ARG A 111 0.78 -7.67 20.60
CA ARG A 111 0.61 -8.52 19.41
C ARG A 111 1.90 -9.24 18.97
N GLY A 112 3.00 -9.05 19.71
CA GLY A 112 4.26 -9.77 19.49
C GLY A 112 5.15 -9.19 18.40
N HIS A 113 4.88 -7.97 17.95
CA HIS A 113 5.77 -7.29 17.00
C HIS A 113 7.11 -6.92 17.62
N LYS A 114 8.13 -6.82 16.76
CA LYS A 114 9.44 -6.30 17.14
C LYS A 114 9.39 -4.77 17.17
N VAL A 115 9.11 -4.23 18.36
CA VAL A 115 9.09 -2.78 18.62
C VAL A 115 9.99 -2.42 19.80
N GLU A 116 10.54 -1.21 19.76
CA GLU A 116 11.41 -0.69 20.80
C GLU A 116 11.08 0.77 21.12
N ARG A 117 11.01 1.10 22.42
CA ARG A 117 10.78 2.47 22.88
C ARG A 117 12.11 3.24 22.86
N MET A 118 12.15 4.33 22.12
CA MET A 118 13.35 5.14 21.90
C MET A 118 13.49 6.21 23.00
N ASN A 119 13.80 5.82 24.23
CA ASN A 119 13.86 6.73 25.39
C ASN A 119 15.18 6.68 26.18
N SER A 120 16.20 6.00 25.66
CA SER A 120 17.49 5.85 26.35
C SER A 120 18.66 6.33 25.49
N ALA A 121 19.69 6.85 26.15
CA ALA A 121 20.90 7.33 25.47
C ALA A 121 21.58 6.22 24.64
N GLN A 122 21.51 4.96 25.08
CA GLN A 122 22.08 3.83 24.35
C GLN A 122 21.37 3.62 23.00
N LEU A 123 20.04 3.78 22.96
CA LEU A 123 19.28 3.62 21.71
C LEU A 123 19.52 4.76 20.75
N TRP A 124 19.59 5.99 21.25
CA TRP A 124 19.93 7.14 20.40
C TRP A 124 21.35 7.05 19.81
N ARG A 125 22.31 6.45 20.52
CA ARG A 125 23.66 6.19 19.96
C ARG A 125 23.66 5.28 18.73
N ARG A 126 22.64 4.42 18.56
CA ARG A 126 22.48 3.59 17.35
C ARG A 126 22.10 4.44 16.13
N PHE A 127 21.53 5.62 16.35
CA PHE A 127 21.05 6.53 15.31
C PHE A 127 21.62 7.95 15.52
N PRO A 128 22.94 8.14 15.34
CA PRO A 128 23.65 9.36 15.75
C PRO A 128 23.23 10.64 15.00
N VAL A 129 22.46 10.53 13.93
CA VAL A 129 21.89 11.67 13.20
C VAL A 129 20.75 12.36 13.96
N TRP A 130 20.17 11.72 14.98
CA TRP A 130 19.10 12.30 15.79
C TRP A 130 19.67 12.93 17.06
N ASN A 131 19.19 14.14 17.40
CA ASN A 131 19.56 14.83 18.63
C ASN A 131 18.76 14.26 19.83
N PRO A 132 19.39 13.50 20.76
CA PRO A 132 18.70 12.90 21.90
C PRO A 132 18.24 13.91 22.97
N GLU A 133 18.79 15.12 22.98
CA GLU A 133 18.33 16.17 23.89
C GLU A 133 17.00 16.77 23.44
N LEU A 134 16.81 16.83 22.11
CA LEU A 134 15.60 17.33 21.47
C LEU A 134 14.52 16.26 21.39
N PHE A 135 14.87 15.03 21.01
CA PHE A 135 13.96 13.89 20.92
C PHE A 135 14.18 12.97 22.10
N ARG A 136 13.27 13.04 23.07
CA ARG A 136 13.39 12.37 24.37
C ARG A 136 12.71 11.01 24.41
N ASP A 137 11.82 10.74 23.46
CA ASP A 137 11.04 9.51 23.42
C ASP A 137 10.65 9.17 21.98
N GLY A 138 10.10 7.98 21.77
CA GLY A 138 9.68 7.54 20.45
C GLY A 138 9.48 6.03 20.39
N VAL A 139 9.21 5.54 19.19
CA VAL A 139 8.97 4.12 18.92
C VAL A 139 9.66 3.75 17.62
N LEU A 140 10.49 2.71 17.67
CA LEU A 140 11.04 2.05 16.49
C LEU A 140 10.29 0.75 16.24
N GLU A 141 9.69 0.64 15.07
CA GLU A 141 9.10 -0.59 14.56
C GLU A 141 10.08 -1.23 13.58
N PHE A 142 10.63 -2.41 13.89
CA PHE A 142 11.70 -3.03 13.10
C PHE A 142 11.20 -3.69 11.81
N GLU A 143 9.98 -4.20 11.83
CA GLU A 143 9.38 -4.89 10.69
C GLU A 143 8.68 -3.93 9.72
N ALA A 144 8.70 -2.63 10.02
CA ALA A 144 8.26 -1.57 9.12
C ALA A 144 9.37 -1.18 8.15
N GLY A 145 9.03 -0.33 7.18
CA GLY A 145 10.00 0.30 6.30
C GLY A 145 9.32 0.98 5.14
N TYR A 146 9.75 0.69 3.91
CA TYR A 146 9.16 1.31 2.73
C TYR A 146 8.97 0.33 1.57
N ALA A 147 7.97 0.59 0.75
CA ALA A 147 7.79 -0.05 -0.54
C ALA A 147 8.21 0.90 -1.67
N GLU A 148 8.86 0.38 -2.71
CA GLU A 148 9.17 1.10 -3.96
C GLU A 148 7.89 1.29 -4.79
N SER A 149 7.03 2.23 -4.37
CA SER A 149 5.61 2.26 -4.72
C SER A 149 5.33 2.25 -6.23
N GLY A 150 6.02 3.08 -7.02
CA GLY A 150 5.84 3.10 -8.48
C GLY A 150 6.28 1.79 -9.14
N ARG A 151 7.40 1.22 -8.70
CA ARG A 151 7.90 -0.06 -9.19
C ARG A 151 6.98 -1.21 -8.80
N ALA A 152 6.44 -1.20 -7.57
CA ALA A 152 5.46 -2.19 -7.12
C ALA A 152 4.20 -2.17 -7.98
N VAL A 153 3.64 -0.99 -8.27
CA VAL A 153 2.48 -0.87 -9.17
C VAL A 153 2.83 -1.37 -10.58
N ALA A 154 4.00 -1.00 -11.12
CA ALA A 154 4.43 -1.47 -12.44
C ALA A 154 4.56 -2.99 -12.51
N THR A 155 5.21 -3.62 -11.52
CA THR A 155 5.33 -5.08 -11.41
C THR A 155 3.96 -5.76 -11.32
N LEU A 156 3.05 -5.20 -10.53
CA LEU A 156 1.70 -5.76 -10.40
C LEU A 156 0.88 -5.61 -11.69
N ILE A 157 1.05 -4.54 -12.45
CA ILE A 157 0.40 -4.38 -13.75
C ILE A 157 0.89 -5.45 -14.73
N GLN A 158 2.21 -5.69 -14.78
CA GLN A 158 2.79 -6.78 -15.59
C GLN A 158 2.28 -8.16 -15.12
N ARG A 159 2.19 -8.38 -13.80
CA ARG A 159 1.64 -9.61 -13.23
C ARG A 159 0.16 -9.80 -13.62
N ALA A 160 -0.63 -8.74 -13.60
CA ALA A 160 -2.04 -8.78 -14.01
C ALA A 160 -2.16 -9.23 -15.47
N GLU A 161 -1.37 -8.67 -16.37
CA GLU A 161 -1.31 -9.11 -17.78
C GLU A 161 -0.90 -10.57 -17.91
N SER A 162 0.17 -10.98 -17.21
CA SER A 162 0.71 -12.34 -17.31
C SER A 162 -0.29 -13.42 -16.91
N ILE A 163 -1.21 -13.11 -15.98
CA ILE A 163 -2.25 -14.03 -15.53
C ILE A 163 -3.57 -13.88 -16.30
N GLY A 164 -3.63 -13.01 -17.31
CA GLY A 164 -4.78 -12.84 -18.20
C GLY A 164 -5.87 -11.92 -17.65
N VAL A 165 -5.52 -10.90 -16.86
CA VAL A 165 -6.37 -9.72 -16.66
C VAL A 165 -6.39 -8.92 -17.95
N GLU A 166 -7.58 -8.55 -18.43
CA GLU A 166 -7.71 -7.71 -19.63
C GLU A 166 -7.40 -6.25 -19.28
N LEU A 167 -6.30 -5.71 -19.79
CA LEU A 167 -5.97 -4.29 -19.61
C LEU A 167 -6.53 -3.44 -20.75
N ARG A 168 -7.27 -2.38 -20.39
CA ARG A 168 -7.70 -1.33 -21.33
C ARG A 168 -7.02 -0.01 -20.98
N ARG A 169 -6.02 0.33 -21.79
CA ARG A 169 -5.24 1.58 -21.72
C ARG A 169 -5.96 2.68 -22.51
N SER A 170 -5.61 3.94 -22.26
CA SER A 170 -6.12 5.11 -23.00
C SER A 170 -7.65 5.23 -22.97
N ALA A 171 -8.27 4.71 -21.91
CA ALA A 171 -9.72 4.68 -21.75
C ALA A 171 -10.10 5.43 -20.47
N ALA A 172 -10.28 6.75 -20.61
CA ALA A 172 -10.84 7.56 -19.53
C ALA A 172 -12.33 7.21 -19.33
N VAL A 173 -12.73 6.92 -18.10
CA VAL A 173 -14.12 6.64 -17.75
C VAL A 173 -14.78 7.95 -17.33
N HIS A 174 -15.59 8.54 -18.21
CA HIS A 174 -16.26 9.81 -17.97
C HIS A 174 -17.63 9.67 -17.29
N LYS A 175 -18.26 8.50 -17.39
CA LYS A 175 -19.60 8.27 -16.86
C LYS A 175 -19.82 6.82 -16.47
N LYS A 176 -20.38 6.59 -15.29
CA LYS A 176 -20.94 5.29 -14.89
C LYS A 176 -22.42 5.28 -15.24
N ILE A 177 -22.84 4.37 -16.10
CA ILE A 177 -24.26 4.17 -16.43
C ILE A 177 -24.77 2.98 -15.61
N LEU A 178 -25.81 3.20 -14.82
CA LEU A 178 -26.45 2.13 -14.04
C LEU A 178 -27.37 1.30 -14.95
N PRO A 179 -27.67 0.03 -14.63
CA PRO A 179 -28.47 -0.85 -15.51
C PRO A 179 -29.83 -0.27 -15.93
N ARG A 180 -30.47 0.54 -15.07
CA ARG A 180 -31.75 1.21 -15.38
C ARG A 180 -31.63 2.36 -16.38
N GLN A 181 -30.40 2.78 -16.70
CA GLN A 181 -30.08 3.89 -17.58
C GLN A 181 -29.34 3.43 -18.84
N TRP A 182 -29.25 2.12 -19.07
CA TRP A 182 -28.60 1.57 -20.26
C TRP A 182 -29.36 2.05 -21.49
N PRO A 183 -28.76 2.86 -22.37
CA PRO A 183 -29.43 3.23 -23.61
C PRO A 183 -29.61 1.96 -24.45
N ALA A 184 -30.73 1.83 -25.17
CA ALA A 184 -31.06 0.63 -25.95
C ALA A 184 -29.93 0.23 -26.94
N SER A 185 -29.03 1.16 -27.27
CA SER A 185 -27.72 0.94 -27.88
C SER A 185 -26.72 1.99 -27.38
N VAL A 186 -25.45 1.60 -27.19
CA VAL A 186 -24.32 2.54 -26.99
C VAL A 186 -23.49 2.50 -28.28
N PRO A 187 -23.40 3.59 -29.05
CA PRO A 187 -22.46 3.67 -30.17
C PRO A 187 -21.03 3.59 -29.64
N LEU A 188 -20.20 2.72 -30.22
CA LEU A 188 -18.76 2.73 -29.98
C LEU A 188 -18.17 3.93 -30.73
N GLU A 189 -18.14 5.10 -30.10
CA GLU A 189 -17.33 6.22 -30.59
C GLU A 189 -15.88 6.00 -30.15
N THR A 190 -15.08 5.43 -31.05
CA THR A 190 -13.62 5.49 -30.95
C THR A 190 -13.19 6.86 -31.45
N SER A 191 -12.91 7.81 -30.55
CA SER A 191 -12.21 9.03 -30.94
C SER A 191 -10.74 8.69 -31.20
N ALA A 192 -10.37 8.58 -32.47
CA ALA A 192 -8.99 8.60 -32.92
C ALA A 192 -8.54 10.06 -33.04
N THR A 193 -7.64 10.48 -32.15
CA THR A 193 -6.70 11.59 -32.36
C THR A 193 -5.43 11.27 -31.60
#